data_AF-A0A9D7H9C2-F1
#
_entry.id   AF-A0A9D7H9C2-F1
#
_cell.length_a   1.000
_cell.length_b   1.000
_cell.length_c   1.000
_cell.angle_alpha   90.00
_cell.angle_beta   90.00
_cell.angle_gamma   90.00
#
_symmetry.space_group_name_H-M   'P 1'
#
loop_
_entity.id
_entity.type
_entity.pdbx_description
1 polymer ?
#
loop_
_entity_poly.entity_id
_entity_poly.type
_entity_poly.pdbx_seq_one_letter_code
_entity_poly.pdbx_strand_id
1 'polypeptide(L)'
;MEHCFLFRIQWVLLFCSLELHAQAQNVGINTNGAPPNPSALLDVDNNGTLRGVLLTRLSTIDRLAIAGLGATEDGLTVYDTTTKTYWYWDGTQCIEVGAAMGSGWSLTGDALTVPGTNFSGTTDNQPLEIWTDNTARVRITTKGQIETLNTGESVFIGEGAGANDDLASNGNVFVGHFAGTQNTTGGANTAIGHNSLSVNTTSWYNTALGYASLWQNTTGSSNTAVGRSSMNNNTQGLQYRPWRWVHVSEYHWHPKHCGR
;
A
#
# COMPACT_ATOMS: atom_id res chain seq x y z
N MET A 1 20.07 88.89 -32.64
CA MET A 1 18.79 88.96 -33.36
C MET A 1 18.76 87.83 -34.39
N GLU A 2 18.77 86.56 -33.99
CA GLU A 2 17.72 85.94 -33.16
C GLU A 2 16.37 86.45 -33.71
N HIS A 3 15.74 85.78 -34.66
CA HIS A 3 14.59 84.95 -34.34
C HIS A 3 14.16 84.01 -35.50
N CYS A 4 14.95 83.87 -36.57
CA CYS A 4 14.58 82.99 -37.71
C CYS A 4 15.19 81.58 -37.68
N PHE A 5 15.99 81.24 -36.67
CA PHE A 5 16.62 79.91 -36.56
C PHE A 5 15.73 78.85 -35.88
N LEU A 6 14.58 79.24 -35.32
CA LEU A 6 13.73 78.37 -34.51
C LEU A 6 12.68 77.57 -35.32
N PHE A 7 12.39 77.92 -36.57
CA PHE A 7 11.28 77.30 -37.31
C PHE A 7 11.65 76.11 -38.21
N ARG A 8 12.94 75.82 -38.43
CA ARG A 8 13.38 74.63 -39.19
C ARG A 8 13.84 73.46 -38.31
N ILE A 9 14.00 73.67 -37.01
CA ILE A 9 14.28 72.60 -36.03
C ILE A 9 13.01 71.80 -35.70
N GLN A 10 11.82 72.37 -35.94
CA GLN A 10 10.54 71.73 -35.62
C GLN A 10 10.17 70.56 -36.54
N TRP A 11 10.80 70.44 -37.71
CA TRP A 11 10.65 69.28 -38.61
C TRP A 11 11.66 68.17 -38.36
N VAL A 12 12.72 68.43 -37.58
CA VAL A 12 13.70 67.41 -37.17
C VAL A 12 13.22 66.68 -35.90
N LEU A 13 12.31 67.28 -35.13
CA LEU A 13 11.72 66.65 -33.94
C LEU A 13 10.47 65.81 -34.21
N LEU A 14 9.90 65.85 -35.43
CA LEU A 14 8.80 64.96 -35.83
C LEU A 14 9.29 63.60 -36.37
N PHE A 15 10.54 63.26 -36.12
CA PHE A 15 11.16 61.97 -36.47
C PHE A 15 11.70 61.22 -35.24
N CYS A 16 11.39 61.68 -34.01
CA CYS A 16 11.96 61.12 -32.77
C CYS A 16 10.88 60.73 -31.74
N SER A 17 9.81 60.10 -32.19
CA SER A 17 8.97 59.27 -31.32
C SER A 17 8.33 58.15 -32.13
N LEU A 18 9.15 57.44 -32.91
CA LEU A 18 8.85 56.05 -33.20
C LEU A 18 9.23 55.31 -31.93
N GLU A 19 8.34 55.27 -30.95
CA GLU A 19 8.49 54.35 -29.82
C GLU A 19 8.49 52.96 -30.41
N LEU A 20 9.69 52.40 -30.55
CA LEU A 20 9.91 51.00 -30.83
C LEU A 20 9.31 50.25 -29.65
N HIS A 21 8.03 49.92 -29.75
CA HIS A 21 7.34 49.07 -28.81
C HIS A 21 7.98 47.68 -28.94
N ALA A 22 9.03 47.44 -28.15
CA ALA A 22 9.43 46.09 -27.82
C ALA A 22 8.28 45.47 -27.02
N GLN A 23 7.33 44.85 -27.72
CA GLN A 23 6.22 44.13 -27.11
C GLN A 23 6.29 42.66 -27.51
N ALA A 24 6.41 41.85 -26.44
CA ALA A 24 6.32 40.40 -26.30
C ALA A 24 7.57 39.55 -26.61
N GLN A 25 8.19 39.00 -25.55
CA GLN A 25 9.03 37.80 -25.62
C GLN A 25 8.21 36.51 -25.57
N ASN A 26 6.88 36.59 -25.37
CA ASN A 26 6.00 35.47 -25.05
C ASN A 26 4.85 35.42 -26.06
N VAL A 27 4.47 34.23 -26.52
CA VAL A 27 3.40 34.02 -27.50
C VAL A 27 2.12 33.61 -26.77
N GLY A 28 1.04 34.38 -26.96
CA GLY A 28 -0.30 34.02 -26.50
C GLY A 28 -1.17 33.49 -27.64
N ILE A 29 -1.85 32.36 -27.43
CA ILE A 29 -2.89 31.83 -28.31
C ILE A 29 -4.18 31.78 -27.51
N ASN A 30 -5.02 32.80 -27.69
CA ASN A 30 -6.32 32.92 -27.04
C ASN A 30 -7.30 33.72 -27.91
N THR A 31 -8.57 33.73 -27.53
CA THR A 31 -9.63 34.49 -28.23
C THR A 31 -10.18 35.67 -27.41
N ASN A 32 -9.69 35.87 -26.19
CA ASN A 32 -10.12 36.93 -25.27
C ASN A 32 -9.25 38.19 -25.32
N GLY A 33 -8.11 38.15 -26.02
CA GLY A 33 -7.18 39.27 -26.09
C GLY A 33 -6.43 39.53 -24.79
N ALA A 34 -6.46 38.60 -23.83
CA ALA A 34 -5.66 38.68 -22.62
C ALA A 34 -4.17 38.56 -22.98
N PRO A 35 -3.28 39.30 -22.29
CA PRO A 35 -1.84 39.13 -22.47
C PRO A 35 -1.43 37.72 -22.03
N PRO A 36 -0.46 37.08 -22.70
CA PRO A 36 0.07 35.79 -22.27
C PRO A 36 0.68 35.89 -20.87
N ASN A 37 0.64 34.79 -20.12
CA ASN A 37 1.25 34.67 -18.80
C ASN A 37 2.74 35.10 -18.85
N PRO A 38 3.19 36.00 -17.94
CA PRO A 38 4.55 36.54 -17.99
C PRO A 38 5.63 35.48 -17.75
N SER A 39 5.30 34.36 -17.12
CA SER A 39 6.21 33.25 -16.85
C SER A 39 6.23 32.18 -17.95
N ALA A 40 5.40 32.29 -19.00
CA ALA A 40 5.27 31.28 -20.05
C ALA A 40 5.72 31.82 -21.40
N LEU A 41 6.67 31.15 -22.06
CA LEU A 41 7.08 31.52 -23.42
C LEU A 41 5.94 31.29 -24.44
N LEU A 42 5.12 30.26 -24.23
CA LEU A 42 3.91 29.97 -24.99
C LEU A 42 2.76 29.78 -23.98
N ASP A 43 1.72 30.58 -24.11
CA ASP A 43 0.50 30.50 -23.31
C ASP A 43 -0.70 30.19 -24.21
N VAL A 44 -1.35 29.06 -23.97
CA VAL A 44 -2.54 28.63 -24.72
C VAL A 44 -3.72 28.61 -23.77
N ASP A 45 -4.53 29.66 -23.84
CA ASP A 45 -5.73 29.81 -23.03
C ASP A 45 -6.96 29.48 -23.88
N ASN A 46 -7.72 28.48 -23.44
CA ASN A 46 -8.95 28.05 -24.10
C ASN A 46 -10.15 28.96 -23.78
N ASN A 47 -9.95 30.00 -22.95
CA ASN A 47 -10.95 30.99 -22.55
C ASN A 47 -12.27 30.33 -22.07
N GLY A 48 -12.14 29.25 -21.28
CA GLY A 48 -13.27 28.50 -20.73
C GLY A 48 -13.96 27.53 -21.70
N THR A 49 -13.42 27.33 -22.91
CA THR A 49 -13.90 26.29 -23.84
C THR A 49 -13.23 24.94 -23.58
N LEU A 50 -13.92 23.82 -23.82
CA LEU A 50 -13.38 22.46 -23.58
C LEU A 50 -12.41 22.01 -24.69
N ARG A 51 -11.42 22.83 -25.04
CA ARG A 51 -10.39 22.55 -26.06
C ARG A 51 -9.00 22.55 -25.43
N GLY A 52 -8.09 21.74 -25.99
CA GLY A 52 -6.70 21.61 -25.55
C GLY A 52 -5.71 21.62 -26.72
N VAL A 53 -4.43 21.41 -26.41
CA VAL A 53 -3.35 21.36 -27.42
C VAL A 53 -3.19 19.93 -27.92
N LEU A 54 -3.23 19.75 -29.25
CA LEU A 54 -2.90 18.48 -29.88
C LEU A 54 -1.38 18.46 -30.19
N LEU A 55 -0.63 17.67 -29.43
CA LEU A 55 0.81 17.49 -29.65
C LEU A 55 1.10 16.60 -30.88
N THR A 56 2.36 16.59 -31.30
CA THR A 56 2.84 15.67 -32.35
C THR A 56 2.58 14.23 -31.93
N ARG A 57 1.86 13.50 -32.80
CA ARG A 57 1.44 12.12 -32.58
C ARG A 57 2.32 11.18 -33.40
N LEU A 58 3.01 10.26 -32.73
CA LEU A 58 3.93 9.30 -33.36
C LEU A 58 3.54 7.88 -32.93
N SER A 59 3.82 6.87 -33.76
CA SER A 59 3.81 5.48 -33.27
C SER A 59 5.03 5.26 -32.36
N THR A 60 5.07 4.17 -31.59
CA THR A 60 6.28 3.85 -30.82
C THR A 60 7.52 3.72 -31.71
N ILE A 61 7.35 3.15 -32.92
CA ILE A 61 8.45 3.00 -33.88
C ILE A 61 8.93 4.38 -34.34
N ASP A 62 8.01 5.28 -34.70
CA ASP A 62 8.38 6.61 -35.21
C ASP A 62 8.97 7.50 -34.11
N ARG A 63 8.48 7.38 -32.87
CA ARG A 63 9.04 8.09 -31.71
C ARG A 63 10.48 7.66 -31.43
N LEU A 64 10.77 6.35 -31.49
CA LEU A 64 12.12 5.83 -31.30
C LEU A 64 13.06 6.16 -32.46
N ALA A 65 12.51 6.51 -33.63
CA ALA A 65 13.27 6.89 -34.82
C ALA A 65 13.59 8.39 -34.90
N ILE A 66 13.18 9.21 -33.92
CA ILE A 66 13.56 10.63 -33.88
C ILE A 66 15.09 10.72 -33.71
N ALA A 67 15.76 11.15 -34.77
CA ALA A 67 17.21 11.24 -34.81
C ALA A 67 17.72 12.62 -34.38
N GLY A 68 18.98 12.67 -33.90
CA GLY A 68 19.67 13.93 -33.62
C GLY A 68 19.28 14.60 -32.30
N LEU A 69 18.60 13.91 -31.39
CA LEU A 69 18.29 14.43 -30.06
C LEU A 69 19.55 14.44 -29.17
N GLY A 70 19.80 15.58 -28.54
CA GLY A 70 20.84 15.77 -27.53
C GLY A 70 20.33 16.64 -26.38
N ALA A 71 21.24 17.34 -25.69
CA ALA A 71 20.88 18.15 -24.53
C ALA A 71 20.02 19.39 -24.88
N THR A 72 20.02 19.85 -26.12
CA THR A 72 19.28 21.05 -26.57
C THR A 72 17.80 20.81 -26.76
N GLU A 73 17.38 19.56 -26.91
CA GLU A 73 15.98 19.16 -27.08
C GLU A 73 15.36 18.68 -25.75
N ASP A 74 16.01 18.93 -24.61
CA ASP A 74 15.43 18.67 -23.28
C ASP A 74 14.05 19.36 -23.16
N GLY A 75 13.03 18.56 -22.83
CA GLY A 75 11.63 18.96 -22.79
C GLY A 75 10.84 18.73 -24.09
N LEU A 76 11.44 18.25 -25.18
CA LEU A 76 10.71 17.88 -26.40
C LEU A 76 9.63 16.85 -26.06
N THR A 77 8.36 17.22 -26.22
CA THR A 77 7.22 16.41 -25.81
C THR A 77 6.43 15.90 -27.00
N VAL A 78 6.09 14.60 -27.01
CA VAL A 78 5.29 13.93 -28.03
C VAL A 78 4.25 13.01 -27.41
N TYR A 79 3.22 12.66 -28.18
CA TYR A 79 2.22 11.65 -27.80
C TYR A 79 2.47 10.35 -28.56
N ASP A 80 2.71 9.25 -27.84
CA ASP A 80 2.85 7.91 -28.41
C ASP A 80 1.46 7.30 -28.63
N THR A 81 1.09 7.15 -29.90
CA THR A 81 -0.20 6.65 -30.33
C THR A 81 -0.36 5.14 -30.16
N THR A 82 0.74 4.40 -29.99
CA THR A 82 0.72 2.95 -29.77
C THR A 82 0.46 2.65 -28.30
N THR A 83 1.22 3.27 -27.39
CA THR A 83 1.07 3.07 -25.93
C THR A 83 0.01 3.96 -25.30
N LYS A 84 -0.48 4.98 -26.02
CA LYS A 84 -1.43 5.99 -25.55
C LYS A 84 -0.89 6.88 -24.43
N THR A 85 0.41 7.12 -24.41
CA THR A 85 1.10 7.83 -23.34
C THR A 85 1.84 9.06 -23.86
N TYR A 86 2.05 10.06 -23.00
CA TYR A 86 2.90 11.21 -23.30
C TYR A 86 4.35 10.88 -22.99
N TRP A 87 5.28 11.41 -23.78
CA TRP A 87 6.72 11.23 -23.59
C TRP A 87 7.43 12.56 -23.73
N TYR A 88 8.48 12.76 -22.96
CA TYR A 88 9.40 13.88 -23.11
C TYR A 88 10.85 13.39 -23.21
N TRP A 89 11.71 14.16 -23.87
CA TRP A 89 13.14 13.93 -23.88
C TRP A 89 13.78 14.60 -22.67
N ASP A 90 14.60 13.90 -21.88
CA ASP A 90 15.28 14.44 -20.68
C ASP A 90 16.70 14.97 -20.94
N GLY A 91 17.08 15.09 -22.22
CA GLY A 91 18.43 15.41 -22.65
C GLY A 91 19.28 14.17 -23.01
N THR A 92 18.85 12.97 -22.62
CA THR A 92 19.57 11.70 -22.88
C THR A 92 18.70 10.55 -23.36
N GLN A 93 17.44 10.49 -22.96
CA GLN A 93 16.51 9.44 -23.33
C GLN A 93 15.06 9.97 -23.34
N CYS A 94 14.18 9.23 -24.03
CA CYS A 94 12.75 9.47 -23.93
C CYS A 94 12.23 8.89 -22.62
N ILE A 95 11.60 9.74 -21.79
CA ILE A 95 10.91 9.37 -20.57
C ILE A 95 9.40 9.48 -20.79
N GLU A 96 8.65 8.49 -20.34
CA GLU A 96 7.20 8.56 -20.35
C GLU A 96 6.71 9.46 -19.22
N VAL A 97 5.88 10.44 -19.56
CA VAL A 97 5.18 11.29 -18.60
C VAL A 97 4.16 10.40 -17.87
N GLY A 98 4.43 10.11 -16.61
CA GLY A 98 3.61 9.22 -15.79
C GLY A 98 4.08 7.76 -15.76
N ALA A 99 5.17 7.40 -16.45
CA ALA A 99 5.89 6.17 -16.14
C ALA A 99 6.53 6.34 -14.77
N ALA A 100 5.80 5.90 -13.75
CA ALA A 100 6.24 5.73 -12.38
C ALA A 100 7.33 6.72 -11.94
N MET A 101 6.99 8.01 -11.87
CA MET A 101 7.68 8.88 -10.92
C MET A 101 7.17 8.54 -9.51
N GLY A 102 7.59 7.36 -9.03
CA GLY A 102 7.91 7.04 -7.64
C GLY A 102 6.89 7.28 -6.53
N SER A 103 5.58 7.33 -6.78
CA SER A 103 4.61 7.50 -5.67
C SER A 103 4.20 6.20 -4.96
N GLY A 104 4.80 5.05 -5.29
CA GLY A 104 4.44 3.77 -4.66
C GLY A 104 5.49 2.68 -4.82
N TRP A 105 5.43 1.68 -3.93
CA TRP A 105 6.26 0.48 -3.99
C TRP A 105 5.88 -0.39 -5.20
N SER A 106 6.88 -0.89 -5.92
CA SER A 106 6.66 -1.82 -7.04
C SER A 106 6.01 -3.12 -6.59
N LEU A 107 5.15 -3.71 -7.43
CA LEU A 107 4.57 -5.05 -7.22
C LEU A 107 5.64 -6.16 -7.21
N THR A 108 6.79 -5.91 -7.82
CA THR A 108 7.94 -6.82 -7.80
C THR A 108 8.98 -6.44 -6.76
N GLY A 109 8.69 -5.42 -5.94
CA GLY A 109 9.63 -4.83 -4.98
C GLY A 109 10.62 -3.84 -5.62
N ASP A 110 11.24 -3.03 -4.76
CA ASP A 110 12.21 -2.00 -5.13
C ASP A 110 13.63 -2.45 -4.76
N ALA A 111 14.60 -2.22 -5.65
CA ALA A 111 16.02 -2.49 -5.40
C ALA A 111 16.73 -1.24 -4.82
N LEU A 112 17.91 -1.44 -4.21
CA LEU A 112 18.79 -0.36 -3.71
C LEU A 112 18.14 0.58 -2.66
N THR A 113 17.32 0.04 -1.78
CA THR A 113 16.67 0.81 -0.71
C THR A 113 17.65 1.20 0.41
N VAL A 114 17.41 2.38 1.00
CA VAL A 114 18.15 2.91 2.15
C VAL A 114 17.22 2.93 3.39
N PRO A 115 17.58 2.21 4.48
CA PRO A 115 16.80 2.23 5.71
C PRO A 115 16.58 3.66 6.25
N GLY A 116 15.34 3.99 6.62
CA GLY A 116 14.96 5.31 7.13
C GLY A 116 14.67 6.37 6.05
N THR A 117 15.04 6.11 4.79
CA THR A 117 14.69 6.96 3.64
C THR A 117 13.63 6.31 2.77
N ASN A 118 13.80 5.02 2.44
CA ASN A 118 12.82 4.25 1.68
C ASN A 118 12.02 3.36 2.63
N PHE A 119 10.71 3.54 2.68
CA PHE A 119 9.81 2.74 3.50
C PHE A 119 8.42 2.68 2.89
N SER A 120 7.69 1.61 3.22
CA SER A 120 6.24 1.50 2.97
C SER A 120 5.54 1.88 4.26
N GLY A 121 4.96 3.09 4.33
CA GLY A 121 4.34 3.56 5.56
C GLY A 121 3.99 5.04 5.54
N THR A 122 3.69 5.56 6.73
CA THR A 122 3.23 6.93 6.99
C THR A 122 4.36 7.77 7.60
N THR A 123 4.30 9.10 7.44
CA THR A 123 5.27 10.06 8.02
C THR A 123 4.63 11.05 9.00
N ASP A 124 3.32 10.96 9.18
CA ASP A 124 2.47 11.95 9.83
C ASP A 124 1.84 11.41 11.12
N ASN A 125 2.50 10.44 11.76
CA ASN A 125 2.04 9.79 13.00
C ASN A 125 0.62 9.20 12.87
N GLN A 126 0.30 8.65 11.71
CA GLN A 126 -0.91 7.87 11.48
C GLN A 126 -0.59 6.37 11.47
N PRO A 127 -1.49 5.50 11.96
CA PRO A 127 -1.36 4.05 11.80
C PRO A 127 -1.25 3.65 10.32
N LEU A 128 -0.46 2.61 10.03
CA LEU A 128 -0.45 1.96 8.72
C LEU A 128 -1.51 0.87 8.70
N GLU A 129 -2.41 0.87 7.72
CA GLU A 129 -3.47 -0.13 7.59
C GLU A 129 -3.40 -0.89 6.27
N ILE A 130 -3.72 -2.18 6.32
CA ILE A 130 -3.91 -3.05 5.16
C ILE A 130 -5.40 -3.37 5.06
N TRP A 131 -5.97 -3.07 3.90
CA TRP A 131 -7.41 -3.14 3.64
C TRP A 131 -7.74 -4.23 2.63
N THR A 132 -8.90 -4.87 2.82
CA THR A 132 -9.53 -5.76 1.82
C THR A 132 -11.02 -5.48 1.84
N ASP A 133 -11.69 -5.43 0.69
CA ASP A 133 -13.15 -5.24 0.61
C ASP A 133 -13.64 -4.05 1.46
N ASN A 134 -12.97 -2.90 1.28
CA ASN A 134 -13.25 -1.66 2.02
C ASN A 134 -13.27 -1.82 3.56
N THR A 135 -12.52 -2.80 4.08
CA THR A 135 -12.40 -3.08 5.52
C THR A 135 -10.93 -3.20 5.89
N ALA A 136 -10.47 -2.46 6.90
CA ALA A 136 -9.15 -2.64 7.47
C ALA A 136 -9.04 -4.04 8.11
N ARG A 137 -7.99 -4.79 7.75
CA ARG A 137 -7.73 -6.16 8.24
C ARG A 137 -6.51 -6.24 9.13
N VAL A 138 -5.50 -5.42 8.86
CA VAL A 138 -4.28 -5.33 9.68
C VAL A 138 -3.97 -3.87 9.92
N ARG A 139 -3.57 -3.52 11.15
CA ARG A 139 -3.10 -2.18 11.50
C ARG A 139 -1.80 -2.26 12.27
N ILE A 140 -0.83 -1.44 11.89
CA ILE A 140 0.33 -1.12 12.72
C ILE A 140 0.07 0.24 13.37
N THR A 141 -0.13 0.26 14.69
CA THR A 141 -0.46 1.49 15.42
C THR A 141 0.76 2.38 15.59
N THR A 142 0.55 3.65 15.97
CA THR A 142 1.61 4.59 16.32
C THR A 142 2.43 4.16 17.54
N LYS A 143 1.95 3.17 18.30
CA LYS A 143 2.68 2.53 19.41
C LYS A 143 3.51 1.32 18.97
N GLY A 144 3.47 0.95 17.68
CA GLY A 144 4.16 -0.23 17.14
C GLY A 144 3.41 -1.55 17.35
N GLN A 145 2.12 -1.52 17.72
CA GLN A 145 1.31 -2.73 17.88
C GLN A 145 0.82 -3.22 16.52
N ILE A 146 0.84 -4.53 16.28
CA ILE A 146 0.20 -5.16 15.11
C ILE A 146 -1.16 -5.69 15.56
N GLU A 147 -2.23 -5.18 14.95
CA GLU A 147 -3.61 -5.55 15.24
C GLU A 147 -4.18 -6.34 14.06
N THR A 148 -4.81 -7.49 14.34
CA THR A 148 -5.71 -8.17 13.40
C THR A 148 -7.13 -7.67 13.63
N LEU A 149 -7.76 -7.12 12.58
CA LEU A 149 -9.05 -6.46 12.66
C LEU A 149 -10.14 -7.36 12.08
N ASN A 150 -10.93 -7.95 12.97
CA ASN A 150 -12.14 -8.70 12.66
C ASN A 150 -13.15 -8.54 13.81
N THR A 151 -14.43 -8.82 13.54
CA THR A 151 -15.51 -8.70 14.54
C THR A 151 -15.42 -9.75 15.66
N GLY A 152 -14.63 -10.79 15.43
CA GLY A 152 -14.39 -11.89 16.35
C GLY A 152 -13.38 -11.58 17.45
N GLU A 153 -12.74 -10.41 17.44
CA GLU A 153 -11.63 -10.05 18.35
C GLU A 153 -10.52 -11.12 18.38
N SER A 154 -10.37 -11.87 17.29
CA SER A 154 -9.51 -13.05 17.24
C SER A 154 -8.24 -12.78 16.45
N VAL A 155 -7.17 -13.51 16.78
CA VAL A 155 -5.88 -13.48 16.06
C VAL A 155 -5.75 -14.77 15.28
N PHE A 156 -5.75 -14.69 13.95
CA PHE A 156 -5.57 -15.84 13.06
C PHE A 156 -4.31 -15.64 12.20
N ILE A 157 -3.32 -16.50 12.39
CA ILE A 157 -2.04 -16.44 11.67
C ILE A 157 -1.72 -17.82 11.12
N GLY A 158 -1.62 -17.94 9.79
CA GLY A 158 -1.35 -19.20 9.09
C GLY A 158 -2.51 -19.61 8.18
N GLU A 159 -2.20 -20.42 7.16
CA GLU A 159 -3.21 -20.90 6.22
C GLU A 159 -4.31 -21.70 6.94
N GLY A 160 -5.56 -21.31 6.71
CA GLY A 160 -6.75 -21.94 7.29
C GLY A 160 -6.90 -21.84 8.80
N ALA A 161 -6.08 -21.01 9.48
CA ALA A 161 -6.28 -20.70 10.89
C ALA A 161 -7.63 -19.99 11.10
N GLY A 162 -8.49 -20.53 11.97
CA GLY A 162 -9.82 -19.96 12.25
C GLY A 162 -10.78 -19.89 11.05
N ALA A 163 -10.57 -20.69 10.00
CA ALA A 163 -11.32 -20.55 8.75
C ALA A 163 -12.84 -20.67 8.87
N ASN A 164 -13.35 -21.46 9.82
CA ASN A 164 -14.79 -21.63 10.05
C ASN A 164 -15.34 -20.77 11.20
N ASP A 165 -14.51 -19.91 11.82
CA ASP A 165 -14.91 -19.08 12.95
C ASP A 165 -15.97 -18.06 12.49
N ASP A 166 -17.06 -17.95 13.24
CA ASP A 166 -18.19 -17.08 12.90
C ASP A 166 -17.92 -15.59 13.15
N LEU A 167 -16.75 -15.25 13.72
CA LEU A 167 -16.35 -13.90 14.08
C LEU A 167 -17.34 -13.17 15.00
N ALA A 168 -18.07 -13.90 15.85
CA ALA A 168 -19.07 -13.35 16.79
C ALA A 168 -18.48 -12.97 18.16
N SER A 169 -17.38 -12.20 18.16
CA SER A 169 -16.64 -11.79 19.38
C SER A 169 -16.11 -12.97 20.22
N ASN A 170 -15.45 -13.91 19.56
CA ASN A 170 -14.96 -15.14 20.17
C ASN A 170 -13.67 -14.96 20.99
N GLY A 171 -12.77 -14.02 20.62
CA GLY A 171 -11.51 -13.79 21.33
C GLY A 171 -10.52 -14.97 21.28
N ASN A 172 -10.38 -15.59 20.11
CA ASN A 172 -9.49 -16.74 19.90
C ASN A 172 -8.07 -16.30 19.46
N VAL A 173 -7.06 -17.10 19.80
CA VAL A 173 -5.69 -16.94 19.29
C VAL A 173 -5.28 -18.22 18.59
N PHE A 174 -5.34 -18.25 17.26
CA PHE A 174 -4.93 -19.39 16.44
C PHE A 174 -3.73 -19.05 15.57
N VAL A 175 -2.61 -19.74 15.82
CA VAL A 175 -1.33 -19.51 15.12
C VAL A 175 -0.77 -20.84 14.62
N GLY A 176 -0.75 -21.03 13.31
CA GLY A 176 -0.27 -22.23 12.64
C GLY A 176 -1.21 -22.69 11.53
N HIS A 177 -0.67 -23.46 10.58
CA HIS A 177 -1.45 -24.06 9.50
C HIS A 177 -2.55 -24.96 10.08
N PHE A 178 -3.79 -24.67 9.71
CA PHE A 178 -5.02 -25.28 10.21
C PHE A 178 -5.24 -25.27 11.74
N ALA A 179 -4.68 -24.28 12.45
CA ALA A 179 -4.99 -24.08 13.87
C ALA A 179 -6.45 -23.62 14.06
N GLY A 180 -7.23 -24.35 14.86
CA GLY A 180 -8.62 -24.01 15.16
C GLY A 180 -9.57 -23.98 13.95
N THR A 181 -9.24 -24.64 12.84
CA THR A 181 -9.95 -24.51 11.55
C THR A 181 -11.44 -24.83 11.61
N GLN A 182 -11.86 -25.84 12.38
CA GLN A 182 -13.27 -26.22 12.49
C GLN A 182 -14.02 -25.49 13.60
N ASN A 183 -13.40 -24.53 14.28
CA ASN A 183 -14.08 -23.75 15.31
C ASN A 183 -15.15 -22.90 14.67
N THR A 184 -16.40 -23.08 15.07
CA THR A 184 -17.54 -22.33 14.53
C THR A 184 -17.98 -21.23 15.48
N THR A 185 -18.18 -21.55 16.76
CA THR A 185 -18.75 -20.60 17.75
C THR A 185 -18.03 -20.63 19.11
N GLY A 186 -16.94 -21.41 19.22
CA GLY A 186 -16.16 -21.51 20.44
C GLY A 186 -15.28 -20.28 20.65
N GLY A 187 -15.19 -19.79 21.88
CA GLY A 187 -14.41 -18.59 22.22
C GLY A 187 -13.35 -18.80 23.28
N ALA A 188 -12.49 -17.80 23.45
CA ALA A 188 -11.39 -17.75 24.41
C ALA A 188 -10.44 -18.96 24.31
N ASN A 189 -10.21 -19.48 23.11
CA ASN A 189 -9.28 -20.58 22.86
C ASN A 189 -7.92 -20.06 22.40
N THR A 190 -6.83 -20.69 22.86
CA THR A 190 -5.47 -20.47 22.37
C THR A 190 -4.98 -21.75 21.70
N ALA A 191 -4.71 -21.72 20.39
CA ALA A 191 -4.15 -22.83 19.65
C ALA A 191 -2.90 -22.38 18.88
N ILE A 192 -1.74 -22.87 19.27
CA ILE A 192 -0.46 -22.53 18.63
C ILE A 192 0.21 -23.82 18.16
N GLY A 193 0.36 -23.99 16.85
CA GLY A 193 0.95 -25.16 16.20
C GLY A 193 0.09 -25.70 15.05
N HIS A 194 0.73 -26.41 14.12
CA HIS A 194 0.06 -27.04 12.98
C HIS A 194 -1.01 -28.06 13.45
N ASN A 195 -2.24 -27.94 12.95
CA ASN A 195 -3.43 -28.73 13.36
C ASN A 195 -3.77 -28.66 14.86
N SER A 196 -3.27 -27.66 15.61
CA SER A 196 -3.63 -27.50 17.02
C SER A 196 -5.11 -27.10 17.13
N LEU A 197 -5.89 -27.80 17.96
CA LEU A 197 -7.33 -27.55 18.17
C LEU A 197 -8.20 -27.65 16.90
N SER A 198 -7.74 -28.33 15.84
CA SER A 198 -8.33 -28.20 14.50
C SER A 198 -9.78 -28.68 14.36
N VAL A 199 -10.25 -29.65 15.17
CA VAL A 199 -11.63 -30.20 15.11
C VAL A 199 -12.50 -29.76 16.29
N ASN A 200 -12.16 -28.65 16.95
CA ASN A 200 -13.03 -28.03 17.95
C ASN A 200 -14.15 -27.26 17.24
N THR A 201 -15.42 -27.50 17.58
CA THR A 201 -16.55 -26.80 16.93
C THR A 201 -17.15 -25.69 17.80
N THR A 202 -17.43 -25.96 19.07
CA THR A 202 -18.15 -25.01 19.96
C THR A 202 -17.53 -24.84 21.34
N SER A 203 -16.35 -25.42 21.61
CA SER A 203 -15.78 -25.43 22.95
C SER A 203 -15.01 -24.14 23.29
N TRP A 204 -14.91 -23.89 24.60
CA TRP A 204 -14.38 -22.63 25.16
C TRP A 204 -13.18 -22.88 26.07
N TYR A 205 -12.33 -21.87 26.23
CA TYR A 205 -11.26 -21.83 27.23
C TYR A 205 -10.20 -22.95 27.10
N ASN A 206 -9.92 -23.41 25.88
CA ASN A 206 -8.87 -24.40 25.66
C ASN A 206 -7.52 -23.74 25.35
N THR A 207 -6.45 -24.31 25.89
CA THR A 207 -5.06 -23.97 25.54
C THR A 207 -4.40 -25.19 24.91
N ALA A 208 -4.04 -25.09 23.63
CA ALA A 208 -3.43 -26.14 22.83
C ALA A 208 -2.11 -25.64 22.21
N LEU A 209 -0.97 -26.04 22.78
CA LEU A 209 0.35 -25.66 22.30
C LEU A 209 1.09 -26.88 21.76
N GLY A 210 1.39 -26.92 20.46
CA GLY A 210 2.14 -27.98 19.79
C GLY A 210 1.45 -28.57 18.56
N TYR A 211 2.21 -29.27 17.72
CA TYR A 211 1.69 -29.99 16.54
C TYR A 211 0.58 -30.97 16.97
N ALA A 212 -0.62 -30.84 16.39
CA ALA A 212 -1.79 -31.69 16.64
C ALA A 212 -2.18 -31.83 18.13
N SER A 213 -1.86 -30.82 18.96
CA SER A 213 -2.37 -30.75 20.34
C SER A 213 -3.88 -30.53 20.33
N LEU A 214 -4.64 -31.30 21.11
CA LEU A 214 -6.13 -31.26 21.14
C LEU A 214 -6.80 -31.38 19.76
N TRP A 215 -6.19 -32.11 18.82
CA TRP A 215 -6.66 -32.17 17.43
C TRP A 215 -8.15 -32.54 17.28
N GLN A 216 -8.62 -33.59 17.97
CA GLN A 216 -10.02 -34.06 17.93
C GLN A 216 -10.85 -33.64 19.14
N ASN A 217 -10.57 -32.48 19.74
CA ASN A 217 -11.39 -31.98 20.85
C ASN A 217 -12.67 -31.30 20.36
N THR A 218 -13.75 -32.05 20.18
CA THR A 218 -14.98 -31.57 19.55
C THR A 218 -15.80 -30.61 20.43
N THR A 219 -16.04 -30.96 21.69
CA THR A 219 -16.87 -30.15 22.62
C THR A 219 -16.25 -29.93 24.00
N GLY A 220 -15.05 -30.45 24.26
CA GLY A 220 -14.42 -30.32 25.56
C GLY A 220 -13.90 -28.91 25.81
N SER A 221 -14.43 -28.25 26.84
CA SER A 221 -13.97 -26.93 27.28
C SER A 221 -12.94 -27.04 28.42
N SER A 222 -12.19 -25.97 28.64
CA SER A 222 -11.26 -25.80 29.77
C SER A 222 -10.12 -26.82 29.83
N ASN A 223 -9.61 -27.26 28.67
CA ASN A 223 -8.46 -28.16 28.61
C ASN A 223 -7.15 -27.39 28.39
N THR A 224 -6.06 -27.89 28.99
CA THR A 224 -4.70 -27.43 28.69
C THR A 224 -3.88 -28.59 28.17
N ALA A 225 -3.40 -28.50 26.93
CA ALA A 225 -2.57 -29.50 26.30
C ALA A 225 -1.33 -28.86 25.70
N VAL A 226 -0.17 -29.24 26.21
CA VAL A 226 1.14 -28.73 25.77
C VAL A 226 1.98 -29.91 25.32
N GLY A 227 2.48 -29.86 24.09
CA GLY A 227 3.31 -30.89 23.50
C GLY A 227 2.71 -31.48 22.21
N ARG A 228 3.57 -32.15 21.44
CA ARG A 228 3.19 -32.81 20.19
C ARG A 228 2.14 -33.90 20.46
N SER A 229 1.00 -33.80 19.77
CA SER A 229 -0.13 -34.73 19.87
C SER A 229 -0.67 -34.89 21.30
N SER A 230 -0.42 -33.92 22.19
CA SER A 230 -0.95 -33.97 23.55
C SER A 230 -2.47 -33.91 23.50
N MET A 231 -3.13 -34.83 24.21
CA MET A 231 -4.60 -34.85 24.34
C MET A 231 -5.35 -34.95 22.99
N ASN A 232 -4.76 -35.61 21.99
CA ASN A 232 -5.23 -35.65 20.60
C ASN A 232 -6.71 -36.08 20.45
N ASN A 233 -7.22 -36.99 21.30
CA ASN A 233 -8.60 -37.49 21.27
C ASN A 233 -9.36 -37.19 22.58
N ASN A 234 -9.47 -35.92 22.95
CA ASN A 234 -10.28 -35.54 24.12
C ASN A 234 -11.69 -35.14 23.71
N THR A 235 -12.67 -36.03 23.78
CA THR A 235 -14.04 -35.72 23.35
C THR A 235 -14.93 -35.12 24.44
N GLN A 236 -14.44 -35.01 25.69
CA GLN A 236 -15.17 -34.44 26.82
C GLN A 236 -14.21 -33.73 27.79
N GLY A 237 -14.38 -32.42 27.98
CA GLY A 237 -13.70 -31.65 29.03
C GLY A 237 -14.38 -31.85 30.38
N LEU A 238 -13.65 -31.62 31.48
CA LEU A 238 -14.18 -31.71 32.85
C LEU A 238 -15.36 -30.73 33.02
N GLN A 239 -16.59 -31.21 32.89
CA GLN A 239 -17.74 -30.53 33.48
C GLN A 239 -17.46 -30.41 34.97
N TYR A 240 -17.50 -29.19 35.50
CA TYR A 240 -17.42 -28.87 36.93
C TYR A 240 -18.13 -29.96 37.77
N ARG A 241 -17.36 -30.87 38.34
CA ARG A 241 -17.80 -31.68 39.48
C ARG A 241 -17.18 -31.01 40.70
N PRO A 242 -17.99 -30.51 41.65
CA PRO A 242 -17.48 -29.71 42.77
C PRO A 242 -16.51 -30.46 43.70
N TRP A 243 -16.19 -31.73 43.44
CA TRP A 243 -15.23 -32.51 44.19
C TRP A 243 -14.55 -33.57 43.32
N ARG A 244 -13.38 -33.26 42.71
CA ARG A 244 -12.25 -34.23 42.63
C ARG A 244 -10.98 -33.66 42.00
N TRP A 245 -9.91 -33.92 42.73
CA TRP A 245 -8.47 -33.88 42.49
C TRP A 245 -7.95 -33.69 41.05
N VAL A 246 -6.99 -32.76 40.96
CA VAL A 246 -6.07 -32.51 39.86
C VAL A 246 -5.52 -33.84 39.32
N HIS A 247 -5.80 -34.16 38.05
CA HIS A 247 -5.03 -35.18 37.33
C HIS A 247 -3.80 -34.51 36.71
N VAL A 248 -2.64 -34.70 37.33
CA VAL A 248 -1.35 -34.53 36.65
C VAL A 248 -1.03 -35.89 36.03
N SER A 249 -0.98 -35.99 34.70
CA SER A 249 -0.42 -37.17 34.04
C SER A 249 1.11 -37.05 34.07
N GLU A 250 1.74 -37.52 35.14
CA GLU A 250 3.19 -37.70 35.16
C GLU A 250 3.54 -39.02 34.46
N TYR A 251 4.37 -38.95 33.42
CA TYR A 251 5.08 -40.11 32.90
C TYR A 251 6.12 -40.55 33.93
N HIS A 252 5.74 -41.44 34.86
CA HIS A 252 6.70 -42.12 35.73
C HIS A 252 7.37 -43.26 34.97
N TRP A 253 8.63 -43.06 34.58
CA TRP A 253 9.53 -44.13 34.13
C TRP A 253 10.02 -44.87 35.38
N HIS A 254 9.56 -46.10 35.60
CA HIS A 254 10.05 -46.97 36.67
C HIS A 254 11.24 -47.81 36.16
N PRO A 255 12.48 -47.64 36.68
CA PRO A 255 13.51 -48.65 36.49
C PRO A 255 13.15 -49.86 37.34
N LYS A 256 12.98 -51.02 36.69
CA LYS A 256 12.96 -52.31 37.40
C LYS A 256 14.34 -52.56 37.98
N HIS A 257 14.49 -52.44 39.29
CA HIS A 257 15.58 -53.12 39.99
C HIS A 257 15.09 -54.50 40.43
N CYS A 258 15.62 -55.53 39.76
CA CYS A 258 15.52 -56.93 40.15
C CYS A 258 16.10 -57.13 41.56
N GLY A 259 15.35 -57.81 42.42
CA GLY A 259 15.89 -58.42 43.62
C GLY A 259 16.49 -59.79 43.32
N ARG A 260 17.69 -60.03 43.83
CA ARG A 260 18.02 -61.10 44.78
C ARG A 260 19.32 -60.75 45.49
#